data_AF-A0A183F3T2-F1
#
_entry.id   AF-A0A183F3T2-F1
#
_cell.length_a   1.000
_cell.length_b   1.000
_cell.length_c   1.000
_cell.angle_alpha   90.00
_cell.angle_beta   90.00
_cell.angle_gamma   90.00
#
_symmetry.space_group_name_H-M   'P 1'
#
loop_
_entity.id
_entity.type
_entity.pdbx_description
1 polymer ?
#
loop_
_entity_poly.entity_id
_entity_poly.type
_entity_poly.pdbx_seq_one_letter_code
_entity_poly.pdbx_strand_id
1 'polypeptide(L)'
;LFYKREAISRELYEFCLAAKIADAQLIAKWKKQGYENLCCLRCVQTRDTNFGTNCICRVPKSKLDAERVIECVHCGCRGCSG
;
A
#
# COMPACT_ATOMS: atom_id res chain seq x y z
N LEU A 1 -4.42 -7.36 12.77
CA LEU A 1 -4.47 -8.43 13.79
C LEU A 1 -3.23 -8.39 14.68
N PHE A 2 -2.01 -8.42 14.12
CA PHE A 2 -0.78 -8.35 14.92
C PHE A 2 -0.48 -6.94 15.49
N TYR A 3 -0.12 -5.96 14.66
CA TYR A 3 0.38 -4.65 15.14
C TYR A 3 -0.64 -3.66 15.76
N LYS A 4 -1.95 -3.80 15.47
CA LYS A 4 -2.98 -2.83 15.92
C LYS A 4 -3.93 -3.38 16.99
N ARG A 5 -4.35 -4.64 16.84
CA ARG A 5 -5.32 -5.30 17.75
C ARG A 5 -4.66 -6.33 18.66
N GLU A 6 -3.40 -6.69 18.39
CA GLU A 6 -2.60 -7.65 19.15
C GLU A 6 -3.32 -8.99 19.43
N ALA A 7 -4.17 -9.42 18.49
CA ALA A 7 -5.07 -10.56 18.65
C ALA A 7 -4.48 -11.90 18.20
N ILE A 8 -3.24 -11.91 17.70
CA ILE A 8 -2.57 -13.13 17.22
C ILE A 8 -1.15 -13.19 17.79
N SER A 9 -0.66 -14.40 18.07
CA SER A 9 0.70 -14.62 18.55
C SER A 9 1.73 -14.31 17.46
N ARG A 10 2.98 -14.08 17.88
CA ARG A 10 4.12 -13.89 16.96
C ARG A 10 4.35 -15.10 16.08
N GLU A 11 4.22 -16.30 16.65
CA GLU A 11 4.35 -17.58 15.94
C GLU A 11 3.33 -17.68 14.80
N LEU A 12 2.06 -17.34 15.06
CA LEU A 12 1.02 -17.36 14.02
C LEU A 12 1.28 -16.29 12.95
N TYR A 13 1.75 -15.11 13.36
CA TYR A 13 2.12 -14.06 12.42
C TYR A 13 3.26 -14.50 11.49
N GLU A 14 4.33 -15.09 12.03
CA GLU A 14 5.46 -15.62 11.26
C GLU A 14 5.05 -16.78 10.35
N PHE A 15 4.16 -17.66 10.83
CA PHE A 15 3.55 -18.71 10.00
C PHE A 15 2.81 -18.12 8.80
N CYS A 16 1.98 -17.08 8.99
CA CYS A 16 1.28 -16.42 7.88
C CYS A 16 2.24 -15.80 6.84
N LEU A 17 3.40 -15.29 7.29
CA LEU A 17 4.43 -14.78 6.38
C LEU A 17 5.15 -15.91 5.62
N ALA A 18 5.50 -16.99 6.31
CA ALA A 18 6.15 -18.16 5.71
C ALA A 18 5.25 -18.86 4.69
N ALA A 19 3.96 -19.01 5.02
CA ALA A 19 2.92 -19.58 4.16
C ALA A 19 2.46 -18.64 3.04
N LYS A 20 3.07 -17.45 2.90
CA LYS A 20 2.73 -16.44 1.86
C LYS A 20 1.27 -15.95 1.89
N ILE A 21 0.61 -16.05 3.05
CA ILE A 21 -0.74 -15.51 3.26
C ILE A 21 -0.68 -13.98 3.40
N ALA A 22 0.43 -13.46 3.93
CA ALA A 22 0.68 -12.03 4.05
C ALA A 22 2.02 -11.64 3.40
N ASP A 23 2.05 -10.46 2.77
CA ASP A 23 3.24 -9.93 2.12
C ASP A 23 4.10 -9.12 3.12
N ALA A 24 5.28 -9.65 3.44
CA ALA A 24 6.24 -9.01 4.33
C ALA A 24 6.73 -7.65 3.82
N GLN A 25 6.93 -7.49 2.51
CA GLN A 25 7.42 -6.24 1.92
C GLN A 25 6.35 -5.16 1.99
N LEU A 26 5.09 -5.51 1.74
CA LEU A 26 3.98 -4.58 1.87
C LEU A 26 3.79 -4.14 3.34
N ILE A 27 3.82 -5.09 4.27
CA ILE A 27 3.76 -4.78 5.72
C ILE A 27 4.93 -3.88 6.14
N ALA A 28 6.13 -4.11 5.63
CA ALA A 28 7.28 -3.25 5.92
C ALA A 28 7.07 -1.81 5.42
N LYS A 29 6.36 -1.61 4.31
CA LYS A 29 5.97 -0.27 3.83
C LYS A 29 4.90 0.36 4.73
N TRP A 30 3.89 -0.39 5.17
CA TRP A 30 2.84 0.14 6.06
C TRP A 30 3.35 0.67 7.40
N LYS A 31 4.54 0.23 7.84
CA LYS A 31 5.21 0.78 9.03
C LYS A 31 5.90 2.12 8.81
N LYS A 32 6.11 2.54 7.56
CA LYS A 32 6.77 3.80 7.22
C LYS A 32 5.74 4.93 7.15
N GLN A 33 6.13 6.09 7.64
CA GLN A 33 5.28 7.27 7.61
C GLN A 33 4.86 7.63 6.17
N GLY A 34 3.58 7.89 5.97
CA GLY A 34 2.97 8.23 4.68
C GLY A 34 2.63 7.04 3.80
N TYR A 35 2.88 5.80 4.23
CA TYR A 35 2.57 4.57 3.50
C TYR A 35 1.58 3.67 4.24
N GLU A 36 0.96 4.13 5.31
CA GLU A 36 0.11 3.36 6.22
C GLU A 36 -1.08 2.71 5.50
N ASN A 37 -1.56 3.35 4.41
CA ASN A 37 -2.68 2.90 3.58
C ASN A 37 -2.22 2.52 2.15
N LEU A 38 -0.96 2.10 1.98
CA LEU A 38 -0.44 1.71 0.67
C LEU A 38 -1.21 0.52 0.11
N CYS A 39 -1.69 0.66 -1.11
CA CYS A 39 -2.50 -0.34 -1.83
C CYS A 39 -1.70 -1.54 -2.36
N CYS A 40 -0.53 -1.31 -2.97
CA CYS A 40 0.35 -2.38 -3.47
C CYS A 40 1.77 -1.86 -3.69
N LEU A 41 2.73 -2.78 -3.88
CA LEU A 41 4.14 -2.42 -4.11
C LEU A 41 4.40 -1.78 -5.48
N ARG A 42 3.61 -2.13 -6.51
CA ARG A 42 3.75 -1.55 -7.86
C ARG A 42 3.49 -0.04 -7.88
N CYS A 43 2.56 0.44 -7.06
CA CYS A 43 2.20 1.86 -7.03
C CYS A 43 3.29 2.79 -6.48
N VAL A 44 4.35 2.24 -5.88
CA VAL A 44 5.50 2.98 -5.32
C VAL A 44 6.81 2.62 -6.01
N GLN A 45 6.72 1.81 -7.07
CA GLN A 45 7.88 1.33 -7.79
C GLN A 45 8.10 2.21 -9.02
N THR A 46 9.12 3.06 -8.96
CA THR A 46 9.42 4.04 -10.01
C THR A 46 9.77 3.41 -11.34
N ARG A 47 10.36 2.21 -11.36
CA ARG A 47 10.70 1.50 -12.61
C ARG A 47 9.47 1.01 -13.39
N ASP A 48 8.31 0.92 -12.73
CA ASP A 48 7.09 0.36 -13.34
C ASP A 48 6.26 1.45 -14.07
N THR A 49 6.75 2.69 -14.13
CA THR A 49 6.11 3.81 -14.84
C THR A 49 7.05 4.46 -15.87
N ASN A 50 6.48 5.00 -16.94
CA ASN A 50 7.24 5.55 -18.07
C ASN A 50 8.17 6.72 -17.69
N PHE A 51 7.80 7.49 -16.66
CA PHE A 51 8.53 8.70 -16.25
C PHE A 51 9.27 8.53 -14.92
N GLY A 52 9.42 7.30 -14.41
CA GLY A 52 10.17 7.08 -13.17
C GLY A 52 9.48 7.60 -11.91
N THR A 53 8.15 7.76 -11.92
CA THR A 53 7.36 8.32 -10.81
C THR A 53 6.46 7.27 -10.15
N ASN A 54 5.90 7.63 -8.99
CA ASN A 54 4.90 6.80 -8.33
C ASN A 54 3.54 6.91 -9.04
N CYS A 55 2.65 5.95 -8.78
CA CYS A 55 1.32 5.96 -9.34
C CYS A 55 0.48 7.15 -8.82
N ILE A 56 -0.46 7.64 -9.62
CA ILE A 56 -1.39 8.73 -9.28
C ILE A 56 -2.16 8.48 -7.99
N CYS A 57 -2.40 7.22 -7.61
CA CYS A 57 -3.04 6.88 -6.34
C CYS A 57 -2.22 7.30 -5.12
N ARG A 58 -0.94 7.66 -5.27
CA ARG A 58 -0.09 8.18 -4.19
C ARG A 58 -0.16 9.71 -4.05
N VAL A 59 -0.93 10.39 -4.88
CA VAL A 59 -1.17 11.83 -4.73
C VAL A 59 -2.30 12.03 -3.71
N PRO A 60 -2.12 12.89 -2.68
CA PRO A 60 -3.18 13.23 -1.73
C PRO A 60 -4.40 13.81 -2.43
N LYS A 61 -5.60 13.45 -1.97
CA LYS A 61 -6.85 13.93 -2.60
C LYS A 61 -6.99 15.44 -2.63
N SER A 62 -6.43 16.14 -1.64
CA SER A 62 -6.41 17.61 -1.58
C SER A 62 -5.65 18.29 -2.71
N LYS A 63 -4.77 17.55 -3.41
CA LYS A 63 -4.02 18.03 -4.58
C LYS A 63 -4.59 17.52 -5.91
N LEU A 64 -5.67 16.74 -5.85
CA LEU A 64 -6.36 16.21 -7.01
C LEU A 64 -7.62 17.04 -7.28
N ASP A 65 -8.04 17.05 -8.53
CA ASP A 65 -9.30 17.65 -8.93
C ASP A 65 -10.48 16.89 -8.28
N ALA A 66 -11.39 17.63 -7.64
CA ALA A 66 -12.48 17.07 -6.84
C ALA A 66 -13.51 16.33 -7.68
N GLU A 67 -13.66 16.69 -8.96
CA GLU A 67 -14.63 16.05 -9.87
C GLU A 67 -14.08 14.77 -10.51
N ARG A 68 -12.75 14.61 -10.50
CA ARG A 68 -12.10 13.49 -11.18
C ARG A 68 -12.05 12.26 -10.29
N VAL A 69 -12.82 11.24 -10.65
CA VAL A 69 -12.67 9.90 -10.07
C VAL A 69 -11.35 9.29 -10.55
N ILE A 70 -10.43 9.05 -9.61
CA ILE A 70 -9.14 8.43 -9.89
C ILE A 70 -9.22 6.94 -9.58
N GLU A 71 -8.81 6.12 -10.55
CA GLU A 71 -8.66 4.67 -10.39
C GLU A 71 -7.29 4.23 -10.90
N CYS A 72 -6.56 3.47 -10.08
CA CYS A 72 -5.25 2.96 -10.43
C CYS A 72 -5.35 1.80 -11.42
N VAL A 73 -4.61 1.89 -12.53
CA VAL A 73 -4.52 0.82 -13.54
C VAL A 73 -3.86 -0.47 -13.04
N HIS A 74 -3.11 -0.44 -11.93
CA HIS A 74 -2.42 -1.62 -11.41
C HIS A 74 -3.25 -2.44 -10.42
N CYS A 75 -4.14 -1.79 -9.66
CA CYS A 75 -4.87 -2.44 -8.57
C CYS A 75 -6.27 -1.88 -8.28
N GLY A 76 -6.76 -0.92 -9.07
CA GLY A 76 -8.12 -0.38 -8.94
C GLY A 76 -8.35 0.54 -7.73
N CYS A 77 -7.30 0.90 -6.98
CA CYS A 77 -7.45 1.77 -5.81
C CYS A 77 -7.78 3.21 -6.20
N ARG A 78 -8.44 3.94 -5.29
CA ARG A 78 -8.94 5.32 -5.48
C ARG A 78 -8.28 6.34 -4.55
N GLY A 79 -6.98 6.16 -4.33
CA GLY A 79 -6.17 6.95 -3.41
C GLY A 79 -5.62 6.12 -2.24
N CYS A 80 -4.31 6.14 -2.09
CA CYS A 80 -3.53 5.39 -1.09
C CYS A 80 -2.71 6.33 -0.18
N SER A 81 -2.89 7.65 -0.31
CA SER A 81 -2.11 8.69 0.42
C SER A 81 -2.97 9.63 1.26
N GLY A 82 -4.15 9.17 1.72
CA GLY A 82 -5.17 10.00 2.35
C GLY A 82 -6.14 10.54 1.32
#